data_AF-A0A4U2DV63-F1
#
_entry.id   AF-A0A4U2DV63-F1
#
_cell.length_a   1.000
_cell.length_b   1.000
_cell.length_c   1.000
_cell.angle_alpha   90.00
_cell.angle_beta   90.00
_cell.angle_gamma   90.00
#
_symmetry.space_group_name_H-M   'P 1'
#
loop_
_entity.id
_entity.type
_entity.pdbx_description
1 polymer ?
#
loop_
_entity_poly.entity_id
_entity_poly.type
_entity_poly.pdbx_seq_one_letter_code
_entity_poly.pdbx_strand_id
1 'polypeptide(L)'
;GVMSLNCQTIDDGENWLPPEQRNIGMIFQDYALFPHLTVNQNVGFGLTDLSEQQKKDKVQEMLELVHLDEYGDRYPHQLSGGQQQRVAIARSLAYKP
;
A
#
# COMPACT_ATOMS: atom_id res chain seq x y z
N GLY A 1 20.47 17.22 -15.14
CA GLY A 1 19.11 17.46 -15.66
C GLY A 1 18.39 18.31 -14.65
N VAL A 2 17.56 19.27 -15.07
CA VAL A 2 17.00 20.27 -14.13
C VAL A 2 15.66 19.80 -13.55
N MET A 3 15.54 19.83 -12.23
CA MET A 3 14.30 19.64 -11.49
C MET A 3 13.83 20.99 -10.92
N SER A 4 12.56 21.30 -11.13
CA SER A 4 11.93 22.54 -10.66
C SER A 4 10.59 22.24 -9.97
N LEU A 5 10.31 22.96 -8.90
CA LEU A 5 9.05 22.91 -8.15
C LEU A 5 8.48 24.32 -8.05
N ASN A 6 7.20 24.53 -8.41
CA ASN A 6 6.57 25.86 -8.40
C ASN A 6 7.38 26.95 -9.12
N CYS A 7 8.00 26.60 -10.25
CA CYS A 7 8.89 27.48 -11.03
C CYS A 7 10.21 27.88 -10.32
N GLN A 8 10.53 27.28 -9.19
CA GLN A 8 11.84 27.40 -8.53
C GLN A 8 12.68 26.15 -8.84
N THR A 9 13.90 26.36 -9.33
CA THR A 9 14.86 25.27 -9.55
C THR A 9 15.30 24.70 -8.21
N ILE A 10 15.06 23.40 -8.00
CA ILE A 10 15.41 22.70 -6.76
C ILE A 10 16.67 21.84 -6.93
N ASP A 11 17.03 21.49 -8.15
CA ASP A 11 18.24 20.78 -8.52
C ASP A 11 18.54 21.06 -10.00
N ASP A 12 19.71 21.60 -10.33
CA ASP A 12 20.16 21.76 -11.73
C ASP A 12 21.38 20.90 -12.08
N GLY A 13 21.85 20.08 -11.15
CA GLY A 13 23.07 19.27 -11.26
C GLY A 13 24.34 19.97 -10.72
N GLU A 14 24.31 21.27 -10.43
CA GLU A 14 25.40 22.00 -9.77
C GLU A 14 24.97 22.54 -8.39
N ASN A 15 23.72 23.00 -8.28
CA ASN A 15 23.10 23.51 -7.08
C ASN A 15 21.87 22.67 -6.74
N TRP A 16 21.76 22.26 -5.47
CA TRP A 16 20.60 21.52 -4.97
C TRP A 16 20.10 22.18 -3.68
N LEU A 17 18.78 22.33 -3.58
CA LEU A 17 18.14 22.78 -2.35
C LEU A 17 17.99 21.61 -1.38
N PRO A 18 18.30 21.78 -0.09
CA PRO A 18 18.14 20.71 0.88
C PRO A 18 16.64 20.41 1.10
N PRO A 19 16.25 19.14 1.38
CA PRO A 19 14.86 18.70 1.46
C PRO A 19 13.95 19.59 2.32
N GLU A 20 14.45 20.06 3.46
CA GLU A 20 13.74 20.94 4.40
C GLU A 20 13.35 22.30 3.81
N GLN A 21 14.06 22.77 2.77
CA GLN A 21 13.79 24.04 2.10
C GLN A 21 12.90 23.88 0.85
N ARG A 22 12.53 22.65 0.49
CA ARG A 22 11.73 22.38 -0.72
C ARG A 22 10.25 22.72 -0.56
N ASN A 23 9.76 23.04 0.65
CA ASN A 23 8.33 23.26 0.93
C ASN A 23 7.42 22.11 0.43
N ILE A 24 7.94 20.87 0.48
CA ILE A 24 7.21 19.65 0.14
C ILE A 24 7.01 18.83 1.41
N GLY A 25 5.76 18.42 1.68
CA GLY A 25 5.50 17.34 2.62
C GLY A 25 5.62 16.00 1.91
N MET A 26 6.60 15.18 2.28
CA MET A 26 6.75 13.80 1.78
C MET A 26 6.14 12.84 2.80
N ILE A 27 5.09 12.11 2.42
CA ILE A 27 4.55 11.00 3.21
C ILE A 27 5.04 9.70 2.57
N PHE A 28 5.68 8.86 3.38
CA PHE A 28 6.02 7.50 2.97
C PHE A 28 4.72 6.68 2.94
N GLN A 29 4.38 6.15 1.77
CA GLN A 29 3.26 5.21 1.59
C GLN A 29 3.63 3.81 2.10
N ASP A 30 4.16 3.71 3.31
CA ASP A 30 4.45 2.42 3.91
C ASP A 30 3.16 1.89 4.54
N TYR A 31 2.27 1.33 3.72
CA TYR A 31 1.01 0.72 4.16
C TYR A 31 1.25 -0.59 4.95
N ALA A 32 2.49 -0.85 5.38
CA ALA A 32 2.95 -2.05 6.06
C ALA A 32 2.56 -3.34 5.32
N LEU A 33 2.35 -3.28 4.00
CA LEU A 33 2.03 -4.44 3.18
C LEU A 33 3.31 -5.23 2.92
N PHE A 34 3.22 -6.56 2.97
CA PHE A 34 4.33 -7.43 2.62
C PHE A 34 4.51 -7.41 1.10
N PRO A 35 5.64 -6.90 0.58
CA PRO A 35 5.80 -6.66 -0.87
C PRO A 35 5.95 -7.95 -1.68
N HIS A 36 6.33 -9.04 -1.01
CA HIS A 36 6.52 -10.37 -1.60
C HIS A 36 5.28 -11.26 -1.51
N LEU A 37 4.19 -10.76 -0.92
CA LEU A 37 2.93 -11.47 -0.79
C LEU A 37 1.88 -10.83 -1.70
N THR A 38 0.97 -11.65 -2.24
CA THR A 38 -0.20 -11.14 -2.97
C THR A 38 -1.17 -10.43 -2.03
N VAL A 39 -2.17 -9.75 -2.58
CA VAL A 39 -3.25 -9.12 -1.80
C VAL A 39 -3.98 -10.16 -0.94
N ASN A 40 -4.30 -11.32 -1.49
CA ASN A 40 -4.92 -12.44 -0.75
C ASN A 40 -4.06 -12.87 0.44
N GLN A 41 -2.76 -13.03 0.21
CA GLN A 41 -1.80 -13.43 1.24
C GLN A 41 -1.59 -12.32 2.28
N ASN A 42 -1.60 -11.05 1.88
CA ASN A 42 -1.51 -9.92 2.79
C ASN A 42 -2.72 -9.86 3.72
N VAL A 43 -3.94 -9.94 3.20
CA VAL A 43 -5.17 -9.87 4.00
C VAL A 43 -5.32 -11.10 4.90
N GLY A 44 -4.93 -12.29 4.42
CA GLY A 44 -4.96 -13.53 5.21
C GLY A 44 -3.82 -13.70 6.20
N PHE A 45 -2.81 -12.81 6.16
CA PHE A 45 -1.66 -12.87 7.05
C PHE A 45 -2.11 -12.66 8.49
N GLY A 46 -1.79 -13.61 9.37
CA GLY A 46 -2.14 -13.57 10.79
C GLY A 46 -3.42 -14.34 11.18
N LEU A 47 -4.17 -14.87 10.21
CA LEU A 47 -5.33 -15.73 10.48
C LEU A 47 -4.89 -17.18 10.77
N THR A 48 -4.12 -17.44 11.83
CA THR A 48 -3.54 -18.78 12.09
C THR A 48 -4.56 -19.80 12.58
N ASP A 49 -5.63 -19.35 13.23
CA ASP A 49 -6.57 -20.22 13.95
C ASP A 49 -7.70 -20.77 13.06
N LEU A 50 -7.74 -20.33 11.81
CA LEU A 50 -8.74 -20.74 10.83
C LEU A 50 -8.19 -21.86 9.94
N SER A 51 -9.07 -22.76 9.49
CA SER A 51 -8.72 -23.68 8.39
C SER A 51 -8.44 -22.93 7.10
N GLU A 52 -7.72 -23.54 6.16
CA GLU A 52 -7.40 -22.92 4.87
C GLU A 52 -8.65 -22.46 4.10
N GLN A 53 -9.75 -23.21 4.16
CA GLN A 53 -11.00 -22.81 3.51
C GLN A 53 -11.61 -21.58 4.20
N GLN A 54 -11.66 -21.57 5.53
CA GLN A 54 -12.19 -20.44 6.29
C GLN A 54 -11.35 -19.17 6.09
N LYS A 55 -10.02 -19.29 5.96
CA LYS A 55 -9.16 -18.15 5.62
C LYS A 55 -9.52 -17.58 4.26
N LYS A 56 -9.68 -18.43 3.24
CA LYS A 56 -10.06 -17.99 1.89
C LYS A 56 -11.40 -17.26 1.90
N ASP A 57 -12.41 -17.84 2.55
CA ASP A 57 -13.74 -17.24 2.63
C ASP A 57 -13.69 -15.89 3.36
N LYS A 58 -12.90 -15.79 4.44
CA LYS A 58 -12.72 -14.55 5.20
C LYS A 58 -11.98 -13.48 4.39
N VAL A 59 -10.91 -13.85 3.70
CA VAL A 59 -10.15 -12.93 2.84
C VAL A 59 -11.04 -12.39 1.72
N GLN A 60 -11.79 -13.26 1.07
CA GLN A 60 -12.73 -12.88 0.02
C GLN A 60 -13.78 -11.87 0.53
N GLU A 61 -14.40 -12.15 1.68
CA GLU A 61 -15.36 -11.23 2.33
C GLU A 61 -14.74 -9.85 2.58
N MET A 62 -13.49 -9.79 3.06
CA MET A 62 -12.81 -8.52 3.34
C MET A 62 -12.42 -7.76 2.06
N LEU A 63 -12.06 -8.47 0.98
CA LEU A 63 -11.77 -7.84 -0.31
C LEU A 63 -13.01 -7.29 -0.98
N GLU A 64 -14.13 -7.99 -0.90
CA GLU A 64 -15.44 -7.51 -1.38
C GLU A 64 -15.86 -6.23 -0.64
N LEU A 65 -15.68 -6.18 0.68
CA LEU A 65 -16.00 -5.01 1.51
C LEU A 65 -15.24 -3.76 1.08
N VAL A 66 -14.00 -3.91 0.60
CA VAL A 66 -13.17 -2.79 0.12
C VAL A 66 -13.15 -2.63 -1.41
N HIS A 67 -14.02 -3.36 -2.12
CA HIS A 67 -14.14 -3.38 -3.58
C HIS A 67 -12.81 -3.69 -4.28
N LEU A 68 -12.14 -4.76 -3.86
CA LEU A 68 -10.86 -5.27 -4.39
C LEU A 68 -10.86 -6.79 -4.61
N ASP A 69 -12.03 -7.41 -4.73
CA ASP A 69 -12.21 -8.85 -4.96
C ASP A 69 -11.44 -9.37 -6.19
N GLU A 70 -11.40 -8.61 -7.29
CA GLU A 70 -10.64 -8.97 -8.50
C GLU A 70 -9.11 -8.75 -8.38
N TYR A 71 -8.63 -8.20 -7.26
CA TYR A 71 -7.23 -7.81 -7.08
C TYR A 71 -6.44 -8.79 -6.21
N GLY A 72 -7.08 -9.89 -5.75
CA GLY A 72 -6.50 -10.86 -4.81
C GLY A 72 -5.14 -11.43 -5.21
N ASP A 73 -4.92 -11.66 -6.51
CA ASP A 73 -3.67 -12.23 -7.03
C ASP A 73 -2.58 -11.21 -7.35
N ARG A 74 -2.88 -9.91 -7.20
CA ARG A 74 -1.90 -8.86 -7.45
C ARG A 74 -0.96 -8.69 -6.27
N TYR A 75 0.22 -8.16 -6.53
CA TYR A 75 1.17 -7.72 -5.51
C TYR A 75 0.96 -6.23 -5.17
N PRO A 76 1.38 -5.77 -3.98
CA PRO A 76 1.22 -4.36 -3.56
C PRO A 76 1.73 -3.35 -4.59
N HIS A 77 2.86 -3.63 -5.24
CA HIS A 77 3.44 -2.73 -6.25
C HIS A 77 2.61 -2.60 -7.55
N GLN A 78 1.60 -3.46 -7.75
CA GLN A 78 0.68 -3.43 -8.90
C GLN A 78 -0.62 -2.67 -8.59
N LEU A 79 -0.72 -2.10 -7.38
CA LEU A 79 -1.86 -1.34 -6.90
C LEU A 79 -1.53 0.15 -6.84
N SER A 80 -2.55 0.99 -7.06
CA SER A 80 -2.44 2.41 -6.74
C SER A 80 -2.34 2.62 -5.22
N GLY A 81 -1.81 3.76 -4.78
CA GLY A 81 -1.68 4.04 -3.34
C GLY A 81 -3.01 3.95 -2.57
N GLY A 82 -4.11 4.44 -3.17
CA GLY A 82 -5.45 4.31 -2.56
C GLY A 82 -5.95 2.85 -2.50
N GLN A 83 -5.56 2.01 -3.46
CA GLN A 83 -5.84 0.57 -3.42
C GLN A 83 -4.99 -0.12 -2.33
N GLN A 84 -3.71 0.21 -2.21
CA GLN A 84 -2.84 -0.32 -1.15
C GLN A 84 -3.38 0.05 0.24
N GLN A 85 -3.85 1.28 0.43
CA GLN A 85 -4.50 1.71 1.66
C GLN A 85 -5.73 0.83 1.99
N ARG A 86 -6.58 0.56 1.01
CA ARG A 86 -7.76 -0.31 1.18
C ARG A 86 -7.37 -1.76 1.53
N VAL A 87 -6.30 -2.30 0.94
CA VAL A 87 -5.77 -3.62 1.31
C VAL A 87 -5.28 -3.64 2.76
N ALA A 88 -4.59 -2.58 3.22
CA ALA A 88 -4.15 -2.48 4.61
C ALA A 88 -5.34 -2.42 5.59
N ILE A 89 -6.41 -1.71 5.21
CA ILE A 89 -7.67 -1.68 5.97
C ILE A 89 -8.31 -3.08 6.00
N ALA A 90 -8.44 -3.75 4.86
CA ALA A 90 -9.00 -5.10 4.77
C ALA A 90 -8.24 -6.11 5.65
N ARG A 91 -6.89 -6.05 5.66
CA ARG A 91 -6.06 -6.88 6.54
C ARG A 91 -6.32 -6.60 8.03
N SER A 92 -6.45 -5.33 8.40
CA SER A 92 -6.78 -4.93 9.77
C SER A 92 -8.17 -5.43 10.20
N LEU A 93 -9.15 -5.39 9.29
CA LEU A 93 -10.51 -5.89 9.55
C LEU A 93 -10.59 -7.43 9.59
N ALA A 94 -9.77 -8.11 8.80
CA ALA A 94 -9.65 -9.56 8.79
C ALA A 94 -9.15 -10.07 10.15
N TYR A 95 -8.11 -9.42 10.66
CA TYR A 95 -7.56 -9.66 11.99
C TYR A 95 -8.47 -9.03 13.04
N LYS A 96 -9.58 -9.70 13.39
CA LYS A 96 -10.44 -9.28 14.50
C LYS A 96 -9.62 -9.26 15.80
N PRO A 97 -9.32 -8.09 16.40
CA PRO A 97 -8.75 -8.04 17.74
C PRO A 97 -9.77 -8.47 18.81
#